data_AF-A0A7Y4SGW1-F1
#
_entry.id   AF-A0A7Y4SGW1-F1
#
_cell.length_a   1.000
_cell.length_b   1.000
_cell.length_c   1.000
_cell.angle_alpha   90.00
_cell.angle_beta   90.00
_cell.angle_gamma   90.00
#
_symmetry.space_group_name_H-M   'P 1'
#
loop_
_entity.id
_entity.type
_entity.pdbx_description
1 polymer ?
#
loop_
_entity_poly.entity_id
_entity_poly.type
_entity_poly.pdbx_seq_one_letter_code
_entity_poly.pdbx_strand_id
1 'polypeptide(L)'
;MTALALIFILLGVSWSNAWAADPPCDKYPSVKQARCAEIWKELNREDGPSIAQFGLDQLKRREEGKITAEQHLGENMAFIKQSTDKRLERLRARMEKE
;
A
#
# COMPACT_ATOMS: atom_id res chain seq x y z
N MET A 1 -4.73 36.22 10.18
CA MET A 1 -5.31 35.37 9.10
C MET A 1 -4.35 34.30 8.56
N THR A 2 -3.17 34.09 9.16
CA THR A 2 -2.17 33.10 8.72
C THR A 2 -2.31 31.74 9.42
N ALA A 3 -2.85 31.69 10.65
CA ALA A 3 -2.97 30.45 11.41
C ALA A 3 -4.08 29.50 10.90
N LEU A 4 -5.18 30.05 10.36
CA LEU A 4 -6.29 29.24 9.83
C LEU A 4 -5.94 28.53 8.52
N ALA A 5 -5.07 29.12 7.69
CA ALA A 5 -4.64 28.52 6.43
C ALA A 5 -3.80 27.25 6.63
N LEU A 6 -3.01 27.18 7.71
CA LEU A 6 -2.20 25.99 8.05
C LEU A 6 -3.05 24.81 8.53
N ILE A 7 -4.19 25.07 9.18
CA ILE A 7 -5.09 24.02 9.67
C ILE A 7 -5.82 23.32 8.51
N PHE A 8 -6.15 24.05 7.44
CA PHE A 8 -6.76 23.45 6.24
C PHE A 8 -5.82 22.54 5.45
N ILE A 9 -4.51 22.82 5.46
CA ILE A 9 -3.50 21.97 4.80
C ILE A 9 -3.33 20.65 5.58
N LEU A 10 -3.40 20.68 6.91
CA LEU A 10 -3.30 19.49 7.77
C LEU A 10 -4.56 18.62 7.76
N LEU A 11 -5.75 19.20 7.51
CA LEU A 11 -7.02 18.46 7.37
C LEU A 11 -7.29 17.99 5.92
N GLY A 12 -6.58 18.54 4.94
CA GLY A 12 -6.73 18.24 3.51
C GLY A 12 -6.11 16.90 3.08
N VAL A 13 -5.25 16.30 3.92
CA VAL A 13 -4.86 14.89 3.78
C VAL A 13 -5.99 14.00 4.31
N SER A 14 -7.22 14.25 3.83
CA SER A 14 -8.11 13.13 3.55
C SER A 14 -7.25 12.09 2.84
N TRP A 15 -7.14 10.90 3.46
CA TRP A 15 -6.48 9.71 2.92
C TRP A 15 -6.88 9.57 1.46
N SER A 16 -6.13 10.22 0.59
CA SER A 16 -6.32 10.20 -0.84
C SER A 16 -5.90 8.79 -1.12
N ASN A 17 -6.90 7.95 -1.41
CA ASN A 17 -6.76 6.53 -1.70
C ASN A 17 -5.38 6.34 -2.31
N ALA A 18 -4.40 5.84 -1.55
CA ALA A 18 -3.14 5.48 -2.17
C ALA A 18 -3.58 4.46 -3.21
N TRP A 19 -3.45 4.78 -4.50
CA TRP A 19 -3.98 3.97 -5.58
C TRP A 19 -3.33 2.60 -5.45
N ALA A 20 -4.00 1.70 -4.74
CA ALA A 20 -3.72 0.30 -4.81
C ALA A 20 -3.86 -0.01 -6.30
N ALA A 21 -2.83 -0.63 -6.89
CA ALA A 21 -2.95 -1.15 -8.24
C ALA A 21 -4.33 -1.85 -8.37
N ASP A 22 -4.99 -1.63 -9.51
CA ASP A 22 -6.33 -2.16 -9.74
C ASP A 22 -6.35 -3.64 -9.33
N PRO A 23 -7.33 -4.07 -8.50
CA PRO A 23 -7.35 -5.45 -8.06
C PRO A 23 -7.48 -6.36 -9.28
N PRO A 24 -6.81 -7.52 -9.30
CA PRO A 24 -6.93 -8.49 -10.40
C PRO A 24 -8.23 -9.29 -10.27
N CYS A 25 -9.37 -8.58 -10.14
CA CYS A 25 -10.69 -9.17 -9.94
C CYS A 25 -11.31 -9.70 -11.22
N ASP A 26 -10.84 -9.25 -12.38
CA ASP A 26 -11.19 -9.75 -13.71
C ASP A 26 -10.97 -11.26 -13.87
N LYS A 27 -10.09 -11.84 -13.05
CA LYS A 27 -9.84 -13.29 -12.96
C LYS A 27 -10.99 -14.09 -12.33
N TYR A 28 -11.94 -13.43 -11.67
CA TYR A 28 -13.10 -14.09 -11.03
C TYR A 28 -14.40 -13.87 -11.82
N PRO A 29 -15.39 -14.77 -11.70
CA PRO A 29 -16.71 -14.58 -12.30
C PRO A 29 -17.33 -13.22 -11.93
N SER A 30 -18.08 -12.61 -12.85
CA SER A 30 -18.66 -11.26 -12.68
C SER A 30 -19.39 -11.07 -11.34
N VAL A 31 -20.16 -12.08 -10.92
CA VAL A 31 -20.91 -12.07 -9.65
C VAL A 31 -20.02 -11.99 -8.40
N LYS A 32 -18.73 -12.32 -8.50
CA LYS A 32 -17.75 -12.28 -7.41
C LYS A 32 -16.84 -11.07 -7.45
N GLN A 33 -16.85 -10.26 -8.52
CA GLN A 33 -15.88 -9.18 -8.70
C GLN A 33 -16.04 -8.05 -7.67
N ALA A 34 -17.29 -7.70 -7.33
CA ALA A 34 -17.56 -6.72 -6.26
C ALA A 34 -16.97 -7.18 -4.92
N ARG A 35 -17.12 -8.47 -4.60
CA ARG A 35 -16.57 -9.05 -3.37
C ARG A 35 -15.05 -9.07 -3.36
N CYS A 36 -14.43 -9.41 -4.49
CA CYS A 36 -13.00 -9.34 -4.68
C CYS A 36 -12.45 -7.92 -4.46
N ALA A 37 -13.14 -6.88 -4.98
CA ALA A 37 -12.71 -5.49 -4.83
C ALA A 37 -12.75 -5.05 -3.35
N GLU A 38 -13.78 -5.43 -2.60
CA GLU A 38 -13.87 -5.15 -1.17
C GLU A 38 -12.75 -5.86 -0.38
N ILE A 39 -12.53 -7.16 -0.65
CA ILE A 39 -11.45 -7.91 -0.01
C ILE A 39 -10.08 -7.30 -0.35
N TRP A 40 -9.86 -6.85 -1.59
CA TRP A 40 -8.64 -6.17 -1.97
C TRP A 40 -8.43 -4.88 -1.17
N LYS A 41 -9.48 -4.05 -1.05
CA LYS A 41 -9.43 -2.81 -0.27
C LYS A 41 -9.10 -3.10 1.19
N GLU A 42 -9.69 -4.13 1.79
CA GLU A 42 -9.36 -4.57 3.15
C GLU A 42 -7.90 -5.00 3.28
N LEU A 43 -7.41 -5.84 2.37
CA LEU A 43 -6.01 -6.31 2.37
C LEU A 43 -5.01 -5.16 2.21
N ASN A 44 -5.29 -4.17 1.36
CA ASN A 44 -4.44 -2.98 1.23
C ASN A 44 -4.45 -2.14 2.52
N ARG A 45 -5.60 -2.02 3.19
CA ARG A 45 -5.69 -1.34 4.49
C ARG A 45 -4.91 -2.09 5.58
N GLU A 46 -4.97 -3.42 5.59
CA GLU A 46 -4.19 -4.27 6.51
C GLU A 46 -2.68 -4.10 6.30
N ASP A 47 -2.24 -3.98 5.05
CA ASP A 47 -0.81 -3.86 4.73
C ASP A 47 -0.24 -2.45 4.95
N GLY A 48 -1.09 -1.43 4.87
CA GLY A 48 -0.70 -0.02 4.93
C GLY A 48 0.30 0.34 6.03
N PRO A 49 0.06 -0.02 7.30
CA PRO A 49 0.99 0.26 8.40
C PRO A 49 2.39 -0.35 8.17
N SER A 50 2.47 -1.59 7.69
CA SER A 50 3.76 -2.27 7.46
C SER A 50 4.54 -1.65 6.30
N ILE A 51 3.85 -1.21 5.25
CA ILE A 51 4.45 -0.53 4.09
C ILE A 51 4.96 0.86 4.50
N ALA A 52 4.17 1.60 5.28
CA ALA A 52 4.56 2.90 5.80
C ALA A 52 5.80 2.78 6.70
N GLN A 53 5.81 1.80 7.62
CA GLN A 53 6.96 1.58 8.49
C GLN A 53 8.22 1.22 7.70
N PHE A 54 8.11 0.33 6.71
CA PHE A 54 9.24 0.01 5.83
C PHE A 54 9.79 1.27 5.13
N GLY A 55 8.92 2.13 4.60
CA GLY A 55 9.33 3.39 3.98
C GLY A 55 10.05 4.35 4.94
N LEU A 56 9.56 4.47 6.17
CA LEU A 56 10.22 5.27 7.22
C LEU A 56 11.59 4.70 7.61
N ASP A 57 11.70 3.38 7.74
CA ASP A 57 12.96 2.72 8.07
C ASP A 57 14.00 2.90 6.94
N GLN A 58 13.54 2.82 5.70
CA GLN A 58 14.36 3.07 4.51
C GLN A 58 14.85 4.52 4.44
N LEU A 59 13.97 5.50 4.71
CA LEU A 59 14.34 6.91 4.77
C LEU A 59 15.39 7.16 5.85
N LYS A 60 15.15 6.66 7.07
CA LYS A 60 16.10 6.77 8.18
C LYS A 60 17.46 6.18 7.83
N ARG A 61 17.50 4.98 7.23
CA ARG A 61 18.76 4.34 6.81
C ARG A 61 19.50 5.17 5.74
N ARG A 62 18.78 5.84 4.84
CA ARG A 62 19.36 6.76 3.86
C ARG A 62 19.97 8.00 4.52
N GLU A 63 19.26 8.61 5.47
CA GLU A 63 19.71 9.80 6.20
C GLU A 63 20.90 9.49 7.10
N GLU A 64 20.95 8.30 7.70
CA GLU A 64 22.08 7.81 8.51
C GLU A 64 23.28 7.33 7.66
N GLY A 65 23.20 7.41 6.32
CA GLY A 65 24.26 6.97 5.41
C GLY A 65 24.50 5.45 5.41
N LYS A 66 23.55 4.65 5.92
CA LYS A 66 23.65 3.19 6.02
C LYS A 66 23.40 2.47 4.70
N ILE A 67 22.73 3.14 3.75
CA ILE A 67 22.47 2.60 2.41
C ILE A 67 22.68 3.67 1.34
N THR A 68 23.13 3.23 0.17
CA THR A 68 23.28 4.08 -1.01
C THR A 68 21.94 4.35 -1.69
N ALA A 69 21.96 5.25 -2.68
CA ALA A 69 20.81 5.53 -3.52
C ALA A 69 20.27 4.28 -4.24
N GLU A 70 21.19 3.50 -4.77
CA GLU A 70 20.91 2.27 -5.50
C GLU A 70 20.39 1.16 -4.58
N GLN A 71 20.98 0.97 -3.40
CA GLN A 71 20.51 -0.01 -2.43
C GLN A 71 19.07 0.28 -1.99
N HIS A 72 18.74 1.54 -1.69
CA HIS A 72 17.38 1.92 -1.35
C HIS A 72 16.38 1.61 -2.46
N LEU A 73 16.73 1.92 -3.72
CA LEU A 73 15.86 1.60 -4.86
C LEU A 73 15.67 0.08 -4.99
N GLY A 74 16.75 -0.69 -4.94
CA GLY A 74 16.71 -2.15 -5.04
C GLY A 74 15.90 -2.79 -3.92
N GLU A 75 16.12 -2.37 -2.67
CA GLU A 75 15.39 -2.87 -1.51
C GLU A 75 13.90 -2.48 -1.55
N ASN A 76 13.57 -1.25 -1.97
CA ASN A 76 12.18 -0.84 -2.14
C ASN A 76 11.46 -1.68 -3.20
N MET A 77 12.10 -1.91 -4.36
CA MET A 77 11.52 -2.73 -5.42
C MET A 77 11.31 -4.18 -4.96
N ALA A 78 12.29 -4.75 -4.24
CA ALA A 78 12.17 -6.09 -3.67
C ALA A 78 11.01 -6.19 -2.66
N PHE A 79 10.87 -5.20 -1.77
CA PHE A 79 9.78 -5.15 -0.80
C PHE A 79 8.41 -4.99 -1.46
N ILE A 80 8.28 -4.09 -2.44
CA ILE A 80 7.04 -3.91 -3.22
C ILE A 80 6.64 -5.23 -3.86
N LYS A 81 7.57 -5.90 -4.56
CA LYS A 81 7.30 -7.20 -5.17
C LYS A 81 6.82 -8.23 -4.14
N GLN A 82 7.57 -8.40 -3.05
CA GLN A 82 7.24 -9.39 -2.03
C GLN A 82 5.89 -9.10 -1.34
N SER A 83 5.60 -7.83 -1.04
CA SER A 83 4.34 -7.43 -0.40
C SER A 83 3.14 -7.61 -1.33
N THR A 84 3.29 -7.30 -2.62
CA THR A 84 2.27 -7.57 -3.65
C THR A 84 2.02 -9.06 -3.80
N ASP A 85 3.06 -9.90 -3.90
CA ASP A 85 2.92 -11.35 -4.01
C ASP A 85 2.16 -11.93 -2.80
N LYS A 86 2.50 -11.48 -1.58
CA LYS A 86 1.78 -11.88 -0.35
C LYS A 86 0.33 -11.41 -0.32
N ARG A 87 0.03 -10.22 -0.87
CA ARG A 87 -1.34 -9.70 -0.94
C ARG A 87 -2.17 -10.48 -1.93
N LEU A 88 -1.62 -10.83 -3.09
CA LEU A 88 -2.27 -11.65 -4.10
C LEU A 88 -2.60 -13.05 -3.57
N GLU A 89 -1.68 -13.66 -2.83
CA GLU A 89 -1.93 -14.97 -2.23
C GLU A 89 -3.03 -14.92 -1.17
N ARG A 90 -3.06 -13.88 -0.33
CA ARG A 90 -4.16 -13.67 0.63
C ARG A 90 -5.49 -13.38 -0.07
N LEU A 91 -5.48 -12.64 -1.17
CA LEU A 91 -6.68 -12.39 -1.98
C LEU A 91 -7.23 -13.73 -2.52
N ARG A 92 -6.36 -14.56 -3.11
CA ARG A 92 -6.74 -15.90 -3.61
C ARG A 92 -7.36 -16.75 -2.50
N ALA A 93 -6.69 -16.84 -1.36
CA ALA A 93 -7.15 -17.64 -0.23
C ALA A 93 -8.48 -17.15 0.39
N ARG A 94 -8.78 -15.85 0.31
CA ARG A 94 -10.09 -15.31 0.73
C ARG A 94 -11.17 -15.55 -0.32
N MET A 95 -10.85 -15.37 -1.61
CA MET A 95 -11.78 -15.60 -2.72
C MET A 95 -12.16 -17.07 -2.92
N GLU A 96 -11.36 -18.03 -2.44
CA GLU A 96 -11.74 -19.45 -2.39
C GLU A 96 -12.91 -19.75 -1.45
N LYS A 97 -13.23 -18.82 -0.53
CA LYS A 97 -14.32 -18.96 0.46
C LYS A 97 -15.60 -18.22 0.06
N GLU A 98 -15.53 -17.44 -1.02
CA GLU A 98 -16.65 -16.71 -1.64
C GLU A 98 -17.15 -17.52 -2.85
#